data_AF-A0A955GTZ4-F1
#
_entry.id   AF-A0A955GTZ4-F1
#
_cell.length_a   1.000
_cell.length_b   1.000
_cell.length_c   1.000
_cell.angle_alpha   90.00
_cell.angle_beta   90.00
_cell.angle_gamma   90.00
#
_symmetry.space_group_name_H-M   'P 1'
#
loop_
_entity.id
_entity.type
_entity.pdbx_description
1 polymer ?
#
loop_
_entity_poly.entity_id
_entity_poly.type
_entity_poly.pdbx_seq_one_letter_code
_entity_poly.pdbx_strand_id
1 'polypeptide(L)'
;MEYNEQHNQQEQPIIREKKTSSMTLWYWIVGIVLLVLAGWYAYSAGWFNTRTIELEGTLPVELNGGTGNGALPLNAAPIDSVVIETSEGFPVQQTVVVSGNLPDGCTYLNDPVQLRDGNVFYITLDTRREGDTCTEALVPYETRIDLQVNNLPRGVYVVNVNQREISFELESDNELDFSAGSEK
;
A
#
# COMPACT_ATOMS: atom_id res chain seq x y z
N MET A 1 -92.85 -29.62 -11.90
CA MET A 1 -91.98 -28.70 -11.16
C MET A 1 -90.63 -29.38 -11.09
N GLU A 2 -89.76 -29.06 -12.04
CA GLU A 2 -88.49 -29.75 -12.25
C GLU A 2 -87.38 -28.76 -11.88
N TYR A 3 -86.62 -29.13 -10.84
CA TYR A 3 -85.55 -28.32 -10.28
C TYR A 3 -84.27 -28.63 -11.07
N ASN A 4 -83.79 -27.67 -11.85
CA ASN A 4 -82.57 -27.83 -12.65
C ASN A 4 -81.38 -27.26 -11.87
N GLU A 5 -80.48 -28.15 -11.43
CA GLU A 5 -79.20 -27.85 -10.82
C GLU A 5 -78.27 -27.13 -11.81
N GLN A 6 -77.91 -25.88 -11.52
CA GLN A 6 -76.82 -25.22 -12.22
C GLN A 6 -75.48 -25.63 -11.58
N HIS A 7 -74.77 -26.53 -12.25
CA HIS A 7 -73.38 -26.83 -11.93
C HIS A 7 -72.49 -25.61 -12.24
N ASN A 8 -71.97 -25.02 -11.17
CA ASN A 8 -70.90 -24.04 -11.17
C ASN A 8 -69.58 -24.72 -11.58
N GLN A 9 -69.11 -24.47 -12.81
CA GLN A 9 -67.78 -24.85 -13.24
C GLN A 9 -66.87 -23.61 -13.21
N GLN A 10 -66.07 -23.51 -12.15
CA GLN A 10 -64.95 -22.58 -12.10
C GLN A 10 -63.81 -23.13 -12.97
N GLU A 11 -63.49 -22.43 -14.05
CA GLU A 11 -62.33 -22.71 -14.89
C GLU A 11 -61.03 -22.40 -14.11
N GLN A 12 -60.14 -23.40 -14.00
CA GLN A 12 -58.84 -23.27 -13.36
C GLN A 12 -57.89 -22.46 -14.25
N PRO A 13 -57.07 -21.53 -13.70
CA PRO A 13 -56.05 -20.85 -14.49
C PRO A 13 -54.97 -21.85 -14.90
N ILE A 14 -54.85 -22.09 -16.21
CA ILE A 14 -53.80 -22.94 -16.78
C ILE A 14 -52.46 -22.25 -16.54
N ILE A 15 -51.70 -22.70 -15.53
CA ILE A 15 -50.30 -22.34 -15.36
C ILE A 15 -49.54 -22.95 -16.54
N ARG A 16 -49.32 -22.14 -17.57
CA ARG A 16 -48.45 -22.48 -18.69
C ARG A 16 -47.02 -22.49 -18.18
N GLU A 17 -46.53 -23.66 -17.75
CA GLU A 17 -45.10 -23.85 -17.55
C GLU A 17 -44.40 -23.58 -18.88
N LYS A 18 -43.81 -22.39 -19.00
CA LYS A 18 -42.88 -22.10 -20.08
C LYS A 18 -41.65 -22.95 -19.80
N LYS A 19 -41.62 -24.16 -20.38
CA LYS A 19 -40.42 -25.00 -20.50
C LYS A 19 -39.38 -24.21 -21.29
N THR A 20 -38.71 -23.28 -20.61
CA THR A 20 -37.58 -22.54 -21.16
C THR A 20 -36.47 -23.56 -21.36
N SER A 21 -35.98 -23.61 -22.59
CA SER A 21 -35.10 -24.65 -23.10
C SER A 21 -33.93 -24.92 -22.16
N SER A 22 -33.89 -26.12 -21.56
CA SER A 22 -32.83 -26.53 -20.63
C SER A 22 -31.46 -26.62 -21.32
N MET A 23 -31.40 -26.56 -22.65
CA MET A 23 -30.15 -26.56 -23.41
C MET A 23 -29.36 -25.26 -23.21
N THR A 24 -30.00 -24.08 -23.21
CA THR A 24 -29.25 -22.82 -23.03
C THR A 24 -28.73 -22.66 -21.61
N LEU A 25 -29.50 -23.11 -20.62
CA LEU A 25 -29.09 -23.08 -19.21
C LEU A 25 -27.93 -24.06 -18.94
N TRP A 26 -27.92 -25.21 -19.62
CA TRP A 26 -26.85 -26.19 -19.53
C TRP A 26 -25.51 -25.65 -20.07
N TYR A 27 -25.51 -24.94 -21.19
CA TYR A 27 -24.27 -24.33 -21.72
C TYR A 27 -23.68 -23.26 -20.78
N TRP A 28 -24.52 -22.47 -20.10
CA TRP A 28 -24.06 -21.52 -19.09
C TRP A 28 -23.41 -22.23 -17.88
N ILE A 29 -24.01 -23.31 -17.42
CA ILE A 29 -23.46 -24.11 -16.31
C ILE A 29 -22.13 -24.74 -16.70
N VAL A 30 -22.04 -25.34 -17.90
CA VAL A 30 -20.78 -25.92 -18.40
C VAL A 30 -19.70 -24.85 -18.57
N GLY A 31 -20.05 -23.66 -19.07
CA GLY A 31 -19.13 -22.53 -19.19
C GLY A 31 -18.56 -22.07 -17.83
N ILE A 32 -19.42 -21.93 -16.81
CA ILE A 32 -18.98 -21.55 -15.47
C ILE A 32 -18.08 -22.62 -14.86
N VAL A 33 -18.44 -23.91 -15.00
CA VAL A 33 -17.61 -25.02 -14.50
C VAL A 33 -16.24 -25.04 -15.17
N LEU A 34 -16.17 -24.80 -16.49
CA LEU A 34 -14.90 -24.70 -17.21
C LEU A 34 -14.04 -23.52 -16.74
N LEU A 35 -14.64 -22.36 -16.46
CA LEU A 35 -13.90 -21.19 -15.96
C LEU A 35 -13.36 -21.43 -14.54
N VAL A 36 -14.13 -22.09 -13.67
CA VAL A 36 -13.68 -22.44 -12.33
C VAL A 36 -12.56 -23.48 -12.38
N LEU A 37 -12.66 -24.49 -13.23
CA LEU A 37 -11.60 -25.49 -13.42
C LEU A 37 -10.33 -24.87 -14.01
N ALA A 38 -10.47 -23.96 -14.99
CA ALA A 38 -9.34 -23.24 -15.56
C ALA A 38 -8.66 -22.32 -14.53
N GLY A 39 -9.44 -21.61 -13.71
CA GLY A 39 -8.92 -20.79 -12.62
C GLY A 39 -8.21 -21.62 -11.54
N TRP A 40 -8.79 -22.75 -11.13
CA TRP A 40 -8.17 -23.68 -10.19
C TRP A 40 -6.86 -24.26 -10.73
N TYR A 41 -6.86 -24.68 -11.99
CA TYR A 41 -5.66 -25.19 -12.67
C TYR A 41 -4.58 -24.13 -12.80
N ALA A 42 -4.93 -22.89 -13.19
CA ALA A 42 -3.96 -21.80 -13.30
C ALA A 42 -3.40 -21.38 -11.93
N TYR A 43 -4.20 -21.44 -10.87
CA TYR A 43 -3.76 -21.21 -9.50
C TYR A 43 -2.76 -22.30 -9.05
N SER A 44 -3.05 -23.58 -9.29
CA SER A 44 -2.16 -24.68 -8.91
C SER A 44 -0.91 -24.79 -9.78
N ALA A 45 -0.99 -24.40 -11.05
CA ALA A 45 0.15 -24.35 -11.97
C ALA A 45 1.02 -23.10 -11.80
N GLY A 46 0.68 -22.19 -10.88
CA GLY A 46 1.48 -21.03 -10.55
C GLY A 46 1.58 -19.97 -11.65
N TRP A 47 0.64 -19.96 -12.61
CA TRP A 47 0.62 -19.01 -13.73
C TRP A 47 0.44 -17.54 -13.32
N PHE A 48 -0.04 -17.30 -12.09
CA PHE A 48 -0.21 -15.97 -11.52
C PHE A 48 0.89 -15.57 -10.54
N ASN A 49 1.89 -16.42 -10.29
CA ASN A 49 3.05 -16.00 -9.51
C ASN A 49 3.91 -15.09 -10.40
N THR A 50 4.21 -13.90 -9.87
CA THR A 50 5.03 -12.83 -10.46
C THR A 50 6.00 -13.33 -11.51
N ARG A 51 5.84 -12.88 -12.77
CA ARG A 51 6.89 -13.02 -13.78
C ARG A 51 8.09 -12.19 -13.34
N THR A 52 9.10 -12.83 -12.79
CA THR A 52 10.45 -12.29 -12.79
C THR A 52 10.86 -12.14 -14.25
N ILE A 53 11.05 -10.91 -14.70
CA ILE A 53 11.63 -10.62 -16.01
C ILE A 53 13.11 -10.98 -15.90
N GLU A 54 13.48 -12.19 -16.36
CA GLU A 54 14.89 -12.55 -16.59
C GLU A 54 15.37 -11.78 -17.83
N LEU A 55 15.95 -10.61 -17.60
CA LEU A 55 16.78 -9.95 -18.60
C LEU A 55 18.12 -10.69 -18.64
N GLU A 56 18.22 -11.70 -19.50
CA GLU A 56 19.52 -12.21 -19.96
C GLU A 56 20.25 -11.08 -20.71
N GLY A 57 21.03 -10.32 -19.96
CA GLY A 57 21.94 -9.31 -20.46
C GLY A 57 23.20 -9.34 -19.61
N THR A 58 24.16 -10.16 -20.02
CA THR A 58 25.53 -10.15 -19.49
C THR A 58 26.15 -8.78 -19.72
N LEU A 59 26.23 -7.96 -18.66
CA LEU A 59 27.11 -6.79 -18.61
C LEU A 59 28.09 -6.96 -17.45
N PRO A 60 29.38 -6.65 -17.66
CA PRO A 60 30.43 -6.93 -16.69
C PRO A 60 30.21 -6.11 -15.41
N VAL A 61 30.40 -6.78 -14.27
CA VAL A 61 30.44 -6.16 -12.95
C VAL A 61 31.59 -5.16 -12.91
N GLU A 62 31.28 -3.88 -13.13
CA GLU A 62 32.15 -2.79 -12.70
C GLU A 62 31.85 -2.51 -11.23
N LEU A 63 32.83 -2.82 -10.39
CA LEU A 63 32.85 -2.49 -8.97
C LEU A 63 32.95 -0.97 -8.81
N ASN A 64 31.82 -0.28 -8.82
CA ASN A 64 31.71 1.04 -8.22
C ASN A 64 30.33 1.21 -7.57
N GLY A 65 30.34 1.56 -6.28
CA GLY A 65 29.25 1.33 -5.34
C GLY A 65 27.92 1.99 -5.71
N GLY A 66 26.84 1.20 -5.61
CA GLY A 66 25.47 1.64 -5.85
C GLY A 66 24.59 0.50 -6.37
N THR A 67 24.43 -0.54 -5.56
CA THR A 67 23.58 -1.70 -5.83
C THR A 67 22.12 -1.31 -6.08
N GLY A 68 21.66 -1.47 -7.32
CA GLY A 68 20.25 -1.46 -7.72
C GLY A 68 19.44 -2.68 -7.21
N ASN A 69 19.70 -3.13 -5.99
CA ASN A 69 19.12 -4.32 -5.36
C ASN A 69 18.56 -4.02 -3.97
N GLY A 70 17.99 -2.82 -3.76
CA GLY A 70 17.51 -2.41 -2.44
C GLY A 70 18.61 -2.48 -1.38
N ALA A 71 19.88 -2.19 -1.71
CA ALA A 71 20.92 -2.04 -0.71
C ALA A 71 21.08 -0.57 -0.36
N LEU A 72 21.31 -0.29 0.92
CA LEU A 72 21.41 1.06 1.43
C LEU A 72 22.65 1.78 0.87
N PRO A 73 22.62 3.12 0.80
CA PRO A 73 23.83 3.91 0.57
C PRO A 73 24.94 3.47 1.54
N LEU A 74 26.19 3.47 1.07
CA LEU A 74 27.34 3.07 1.88
C LEU A 74 27.45 3.90 3.18
N ASN A 75 26.96 5.13 3.16
CA ASN A 75 26.95 6.06 4.27
C ASN A 75 25.59 6.17 4.98
N ALA A 76 24.68 5.20 4.82
CA ALA A 76 23.39 5.20 5.50
C ALA A 76 23.56 5.16 7.03
N ALA A 77 22.78 5.99 7.73
CA ALA A 77 22.76 6.00 9.18
C ALA A 77 22.18 4.69 9.74
N PRO A 78 22.84 4.05 10.75
CA PRO A 78 22.27 2.93 11.49
C PRO A 78 21.07 3.40 12.31
N ILE A 79 19.90 2.81 12.10
CA ILE A 79 18.67 3.17 12.81
C ILE A 79 18.23 1.98 13.66
N ASP A 80 17.91 2.26 14.91
CA ASP A 80 17.40 1.30 15.87
C ASP A 80 15.87 1.39 16.01
N SER A 81 15.30 2.59 15.93
CA SER A 81 13.86 2.83 16.05
C SER A 81 13.34 3.88 15.07
N VAL A 82 12.11 3.68 14.59
CA VAL A 82 11.34 4.64 13.80
C VAL A 82 9.93 4.68 14.38
N VAL A 83 9.47 5.86 14.77
CA VAL A 83 8.13 6.10 15.30
C VAL A 83 7.51 7.29 14.58
N ILE A 84 6.19 7.27 14.39
CA ILE A 84 5.44 8.42 13.90
C ILE A 84 4.68 9.03 15.06
N GLU A 85 4.82 10.34 15.24
CA GLU A 85 4.06 11.13 16.18
C GLU A 85 3.08 12.02 15.42
N THR A 86 1.79 11.91 15.77
CA THR A 86 0.70 12.67 15.16
C THR A 86 0.30 13.83 16.07
N SER A 87 0.13 15.04 15.53
CA SER A 87 -0.40 16.17 16.30
C SER A 87 -1.91 16.06 16.51
N GLU A 88 -2.42 16.59 17.62
CA GLU A 88 -3.85 16.60 17.94
C GLU A 88 -4.65 17.74 17.23
N GLY A 89 -4.01 18.58 16.43
CA GLY A 89 -4.63 19.75 15.78
C GLY A 89 -4.97 19.56 14.31
N PHE A 90 -5.74 20.50 13.74
CA PHE A 90 -6.00 20.59 12.30
C PHE A 90 -5.39 21.88 11.72
N PRO A 91 -4.61 21.81 10.62
CA PRO A 91 -4.21 20.61 9.89
C PRO A 91 -3.34 19.67 10.73
N VAL A 92 -3.49 18.36 10.50
CA VAL A 92 -2.72 17.34 11.19
C VAL A 92 -1.27 17.39 10.71
N GLN A 93 -0.34 17.37 11.66
CA GLN A 93 1.09 17.22 11.43
C GLN A 93 1.51 15.80 11.75
N GLN A 94 2.48 15.29 10.99
CA GLN A 94 3.05 13.96 11.13
C GLN A 94 4.56 14.12 11.26
N THR A 95 5.13 13.77 12.42
CA THR A 95 6.56 13.86 12.68
C THR A 95 7.14 12.45 12.81
N VAL A 96 8.14 12.13 12.00
CA VAL A 96 8.89 10.88 12.10
C VAL A 96 10.05 11.08 13.06
N VAL A 97 10.08 10.29 14.13
CA VAL A 97 11.17 10.28 15.11
C VAL A 97 12.02 9.05 14.83
N VAL A 98 13.29 9.28 14.53
CA VAL A 98 14.26 8.24 14.21
C VAL A 98 15.39 8.29 15.22
N SER A 99 15.70 7.16 15.83
CA SER A 99 16.83 7.04 16.76
C SER A 99 17.73 5.87 16.42
N GLY A 100 18.99 5.99 16.81
CA GLY A 100 20.02 5.00 16.52
C GLY A 100 21.34 5.32 17.20
N ASN A 101 22.38 4.59 16.80
CA ASN A 101 23.73 4.77 17.30
C ASN A 101 24.73 4.90 16.14
N LEU A 102 25.48 6.00 16.13
CA LEU A 102 26.60 6.19 15.22
C LEU A 102 27.81 5.38 15.70
N PRO A 103 28.66 4.89 14.78
CA PRO A 103 29.73 3.95 15.11
C PRO A 103 30.87 4.55 15.93
N ASP A 104 31.10 5.87 15.84
CA ASP A 104 32.19 6.57 16.51
C ASP A 104 31.93 8.08 16.66
N GLY A 105 32.84 8.76 17.35
CA GLY A 105 32.76 10.21 17.62
C GLY A 105 33.12 11.13 16.45
N CYS A 106 33.47 10.59 15.28
CA CYS A 106 33.75 11.37 14.07
C CYS A 106 32.65 11.25 13.03
N THR A 107 31.67 10.37 13.26
CA THR A 107 30.55 10.18 12.37
C THR A 107 29.43 11.11 12.81
N TYR A 108 28.90 11.88 11.87
CA TYR A 108 27.83 12.83 12.09
C TYR A 108 26.67 12.52 11.18
N LEU A 109 25.45 12.72 11.69
CA LEU A 109 24.25 12.65 10.88
C LEU A 109 24.14 13.89 9.99
N ASN A 110 23.77 13.70 8.73
CA ASN A 110 23.42 14.78 7.82
C ASN A 110 21.95 15.19 7.99
N ASP A 111 21.59 16.30 7.36
CA ASP A 111 20.19 16.70 7.29
C ASP A 111 19.38 15.65 6.50
N PRO A 112 18.19 15.26 7.00
CA PRO A 112 17.34 14.29 6.33
C PRO A 112 16.87 14.82 4.98
N VAL A 113 16.94 13.97 3.96
CA VAL A 113 16.36 14.26 2.63
C VAL A 113 15.03 13.53 2.51
N GLN A 114 13.95 14.29 2.29
CA GLN A 114 12.59 13.77 2.12
C GLN A 114 12.13 13.92 0.67
N LEU A 115 11.61 12.84 0.10
CA LEU A 115 10.94 12.81 -1.20
C LEU A 115 9.60 12.10 -1.05
N ARG A 116 8.58 12.53 -1.80
CA ARG A 116 7.28 11.86 -1.82
C ARG A 116 6.95 11.38 -3.23
N ASP A 117 6.58 10.11 -3.35
CA ASP A 117 6.01 9.54 -4.56
C ASP A 117 4.64 8.91 -4.22
N GLY A 118 3.57 9.56 -4.68
CA GLY A 118 2.21 9.20 -4.32
C GLY A 118 2.00 9.18 -2.79
N ASN A 119 1.70 7.99 -2.26
CA ASN A 119 1.43 7.77 -0.84
C ASN A 119 2.67 7.33 -0.05
N VAL A 120 3.86 7.32 -0.67
CA VAL A 120 5.10 6.89 -0.03
C VAL A 120 6.02 8.08 0.19
N PHE A 121 6.44 8.28 1.43
CA PHE A 121 7.49 9.21 1.83
C PHE A 121 8.81 8.43 1.92
N TYR A 122 9.76 8.77 1.05
CA TYR A 122 11.12 8.28 1.11
C TYR A 122 11.97 9.26 1.90
N ILE A 123 12.54 8.78 3.01
CA ILE A 123 13.46 9.54 3.85
C ILE A 123 14.82 8.88 3.76
N THR A 124 15.80 9.65 3.31
CA THR A 124 17.20 9.25 3.33
C THR A 124 17.88 9.89 4.52
N LEU A 125 18.44 9.05 5.38
CA LEU A 125 19.29 9.45 6.49
C LEU A 125 20.70 8.96 6.24
N ASP A 126 21.59 9.87 5.89
CA ASP A 126 22.97 9.56 5.63
C ASP A 126 23.88 10.21 6.67
N THR A 127 25.13 9.76 6.65
CA THR A 127 26.16 10.20 7.57
C THR A 127 27.35 10.74 6.79
N ARG A 128 28.11 11.59 7.47
CA ARG A 128 29.41 12.07 7.02
C ARG A 128 30.43 11.80 8.11
N ARG A 129 31.67 11.57 7.71
CA ARG A 129 32.80 11.41 8.63
C ARG A 129 33.67 12.66 8.60
N GLU A 130 34.02 13.17 9.76
CA GLU A 130 34.97 14.28 9.89
C GLU A 130 36.10 13.89 10.84
N GLY A 131 37.34 14.00 10.35
CA GLY A 131 38.54 13.71 11.13
C GLY A 131 39.04 12.26 11.03
N ASP A 132 40.30 12.08 11.39
CA ASP A 132 41.04 10.82 11.25
C ASP A 132 41.26 10.09 12.58
N THR A 133 41.11 10.79 13.71
CA THR A 133 41.30 10.23 15.07
C THR A 133 39.98 10.28 15.83
N CYS A 134 39.35 9.12 15.98
CA CYS A 134 37.97 9.00 16.42
C CYS A 134 37.86 8.13 17.68
N THR A 135 36.90 8.41 18.53
CA THR A 135 36.58 7.55 19.68
C THR A 135 35.84 6.31 19.20
N GLU A 136 36.24 5.12 19.63
CA GLU A 136 35.59 3.85 19.25
C GLU A 136 34.30 3.56 20.05
N ALA A 137 33.66 4.60 20.59
CA ALA A 137 32.43 4.49 21.36
C ALA A 137 31.22 4.84 20.48
N LEU A 138 30.14 4.06 20.64
CA LEU A 138 28.86 4.36 20.00
C LEU A 138 28.32 5.72 20.48
N VAL A 139 27.86 6.53 19.54
CA VAL A 139 27.25 7.84 19.82
C VAL A 139 25.77 7.79 19.50
N PRO A 140 24.88 7.84 20.51
CA PRO A 140 23.44 7.81 20.27
C PRO A 140 22.99 9.10 19.57
N TYR A 141 22.00 8.98 18.69
CA TYR A 141 21.33 10.11 18.05
C TYR A 141 19.81 9.93 18.05
N GLU A 142 19.12 11.08 17.99
CA GLU A 142 17.69 11.17 17.74
C GLU A 142 17.46 12.34 16.78
N THR A 143 16.66 12.11 15.73
CA THR A 143 16.26 13.14 14.77
C THR A 143 14.76 13.11 14.56
N ARG A 144 14.19 14.30 14.36
CA ARG A 144 12.75 14.52 14.19
C ARG A 144 12.52 15.16 12.83
N ILE A 145 11.72 14.50 11.99
CA ILE A 145 11.48 14.88 10.60
C ILE A 145 10.00 15.13 10.40
N ASP A 146 9.62 16.38 10.16
CA ASP A 146 8.24 16.72 9.85
C ASP A 146 7.91 16.34 8.39
N LEU A 147 6.85 15.54 8.22
CA LEU A 147 6.36 15.14 6.91
C LEU A 147 5.53 16.25 6.27
N GLN A 148 5.71 16.43 4.98
CA GLN A 148 4.92 17.39 4.20
C GLN A 148 3.54 16.82 3.87
N VAL A 149 2.66 16.80 4.87
CA VAL A 149 1.30 16.22 4.79
C VAL A 149 0.19 17.22 4.50
N ASN A 150 0.52 18.50 4.31
CA ASN A 150 -0.45 19.53 3.97
C ASN A 150 -1.03 19.29 2.56
N ASN A 151 -2.34 19.50 2.41
CA ASN A 151 -3.09 19.31 1.17
C ASN A 151 -3.04 17.87 0.64
N LEU A 152 -2.99 16.90 1.56
CA LEU A 152 -3.04 15.49 1.22
C LEU A 152 -4.45 14.93 1.47
N PRO A 153 -4.99 14.12 0.55
CA PRO A 153 -6.29 13.48 0.76
C PRO A 153 -6.20 12.46 1.90
N ARG A 154 -7.36 12.12 2.46
CA ARG A 154 -7.49 11.02 3.41
C ARG A 154 -6.93 9.72 2.82
N GLY A 155 -6.36 8.87 3.67
CA GLY A 155 -5.87 7.56 3.27
C GLY A 155 -4.62 7.13 4.02
N VAL A 156 -4.13 5.95 3.65
CA VAL A 156 -2.93 5.35 4.25
C VAL A 156 -1.69 5.77 3.49
N TYR A 157 -0.69 6.22 4.24
CA TYR A 157 0.62 6.64 3.76
C TYR A 157 1.70 5.76 4.37
N VAL A 158 2.74 5.48 3.58
CA VAL A 158 3.91 4.71 4.00
C VAL A 158 5.09 5.66 4.12
N VAL A 159 5.88 5.51 5.17
CA VAL A 159 7.15 6.19 5.37
C VAL A 159 8.24 5.12 5.30
N ASN A 160 9.12 5.26 4.31
CA ASN A 160 10.31 4.44 4.14
C ASN A 160 11.54 5.24 4.56
N VAL A 161 12.14 4.89 5.70
CA VAL A 161 13.36 5.52 6.22
C VAL A 161 14.51 4.54 6.07
N ASN A 162 15.40 4.77 5.10
CA ASN A 162 16.49 3.84 4.79
C ASN A 162 15.98 2.37 4.79
N GLN A 163 14.93 2.09 3.99
CA GLN A 163 14.29 0.77 3.82
C GLN A 163 13.52 0.21 5.03
N ARG A 164 13.43 0.93 6.15
CA ARG A 164 12.45 0.60 7.21
C ARG A 164 11.13 1.26 6.90
N GLU A 165 10.07 0.47 6.86
CA GLU A 165 8.73 0.95 6.54
C GLU A 165 7.85 1.00 7.78
N ILE A 166 7.14 2.11 7.92
CA ILE A 166 6.07 2.33 8.88
C ILE A 166 4.95 3.09 8.17
N SER A 167 3.70 2.98 8.64
CA SER A 167 2.57 3.64 8.01
C SER A 167 1.77 4.47 8.99
N PHE A 168 1.10 5.50 8.47
CA PHE A 168 0.09 6.28 9.19
C PHE A 168 -1.13 6.46 8.29
N GLU A 169 -2.27 6.82 8.90
CA GLU A 169 -3.51 7.09 8.20
C GLU A 169 -3.94 8.55 8.44
N LEU A 170 -4.31 9.24 7.38
CA LEU A 170 -5.06 10.48 7.46
C LEU A 170 -6.54 10.14 7.43
N GLU A 171 -7.24 10.38 8.54
CA GLU A 171 -8.68 10.07 8.68
C GLU A 171 -9.58 10.99 7.83
N SER A 172 -9.08 12.18 7.49
CA SER A 172 -9.76 13.19 6.68
C SER A 172 -8.78 13.89 5.75
N ASP A 173 -9.30 14.63 4.77
CA ASP A 173 -8.48 15.40 3.84
C ASP A 173 -7.76 16.52 4.63
N ASN A 174 -6.43 16.56 4.55
CA ASN A 174 -5.60 17.47 5.34
C ASN A 174 -5.42 18.83 4.65
N GLU A 175 -6.53 19.41 4.21
CA GLU A 175 -6.58 20.69 3.49
C GLU A 175 -7.26 21.77 4.35
N LEU A 176 -6.77 22.99 4.30
CA LEU A 176 -7.43 24.12 4.95
C LEU A 176 -8.64 24.58 4.11
N ASP A 177 -9.85 24.26 4.56
CA ASP A 177 -11.07 24.82 3.95
C ASP A 177 -11.42 26.19 4.57
N PHE A 178 -11.15 27.26 3.82
CA PHE A 178 -11.50 28.64 4.19
C PHE A 178 -12.93 29.04 3.81
N SER A 179 -13.69 28.16 3.11
CA SER A 179 -15.04 28.47 2.62
C SER A 179 -16.12 28.33 3.69
N ALA A 180 -15.86 27.58 4.76
CA ALA A 180 -16.80 27.34 5.86
C ALA A 180 -17.16 28.58 6.71
N GLY A 181 -16.48 29.72 6.51
CA GLY A 181 -16.69 30.94 7.29
C GLY A 181 -17.57 32.02 6.64
N SER A 182 -18.05 31.84 5.40
CA SER A 182 -18.68 32.92 4.61
C SER A 182 -20.22 32.91 4.61
N GLU A 183 -20.86 32.24 5.56
CA GLU A 183 -22.32 32.26 5.71
C GLU A 183 -22.71 33.05 6.97
N LYS A 184 -22.60 34.38 6.90
CA LYS A 184 -23.28 35.33 7.80
C LYS A 184 -23.64 36.62 7.09
#